data_AF-A0A136LLB9-F1
#
_entry.id   AF-A0A136LLB9-F1
#
_cell.length_a   1.000
_cell.length_b   1.000
_cell.length_c   1.000
_cell.angle_alpha   90.00
_cell.angle_beta   90.00
_cell.angle_gamma   90.00
#
_symmetry.space_group_name_H-M   'P 1'
#
loop_
_entity.id
_entity.type
_entity.pdbx_description
1 polymer ?
#
loop_
_entity_poly.entity_id
_entity_poly.type
_entity_poly.pdbx_seq_one_letter_code
_entity_poly.pdbx_strand_id
1 'polypeptide(L)' 'MASENRRLGEAAASAATDIILVGDEQTRAIQDGLQAAGFPDERWRVVDTLKEAIEWYRSNLNAGDTVLFLNDLPDTYLR' A
#
# COMPACT_ATOMS: atom_id res chain seq x y z
N MET A 1 19.92 -5.11 -5.23
CA MET A 1 19.16 -3.84 -5.15
C MET A 1 17.74 -4.22 -4.79
N ALA A 2 17.13 -3.58 -3.78
CA ALA A 2 15.69 -3.71 -3.53
C ALA A 2 14.92 -3.15 -4.73
N SER A 3 13.76 -3.72 -5.05
CA SER A 3 12.90 -3.15 -6.09
C SER A 3 12.33 -1.79 -5.66
N GLU A 4 11.88 -0.98 -6.61
CA GLU A 4 11.28 0.32 -6.29
C GLU A 4 9.97 0.14 -5.52
N ASN A 5 9.20 -0.92 -5.80
CA ASN A 5 8.04 -1.32 -5.01
C ASN A 5 8.37 -1.65 -3.55
N ARG A 6 9.49 -2.32 -3.28
CA ARG A 6 9.92 -2.54 -1.89
C ARG A 6 10.25 -1.22 -1.20
N ARG A 7 10.99 -0.34 -1.87
CA ARG A 7 11.30 1.00 -1.36
C ARG A 7 10.04 1.84 -1.15
N LEU A 8 9.04 1.68 -2.01
CA LEU A 8 7.74 2.31 -1.87
C LEU A 8 7.02 1.85 -0.60
N GLY A 9 7.05 0.55 -0.29
CA GLY A 9 6.52 0.03 0.98
C GLY A 9 7.20 0.66 2.19
N GLU A 10 8.53 0.69 2.21
CA GLU A 10 9.31 1.32 3.29
C GLU A 10 8.98 2.82 3.45
N ALA A 11 8.86 3.55 2.34
CA ALA A 11 8.50 4.97 2.35
C ALA A 11 7.04 5.19 2.81
N ALA A 12 6.09 4.38 2.35
CA ALA A 12 4.69 4.49 2.71
C ALA A 12 4.47 4.26 4.21
N ALA A 13 5.20 3.33 4.82
CA ALA A 13 5.16 3.07 6.26
C ALA A 13 5.50 4.32 7.11
N SER A 14 6.31 5.24 6.59
CA SER A 14 6.67 6.48 7.28
C SER A 14 5.66 7.63 7.09
N ALA A 15 4.76 7.52 6.12
CA ALA A 15 3.91 8.61 5.66
C ALA A 15 2.41 8.37 5.85
N ALA A 16 1.98 7.10 5.93
CA ALA A 16 0.58 6.72 6.02
C ALA A 16 0.23 6.12 7.38
N THR A 17 -1.04 6.23 7.78
CA THR A 17 -1.57 5.57 8.98
C THR A 17 -2.19 4.21 8.68
N ASP A 18 -2.77 4.08 7.49
CA ASP A 18 -3.44 2.88 7.02
C ASP A 18 -3.10 2.67 5.55
N ILE A 19 -2.82 1.42 5.16
CA ILE A 19 -2.41 1.08 3.79
C ILE A 19 -3.30 -0.05 3.26
N ILE A 20 -3.82 0.14 2.06
CA ILE A 20 -4.62 -0.86 1.36
C ILE A 20 -3.89 -1.23 0.07
N LEU A 21 -3.48 -2.48 -0.03
CA LEU A 21 -2.79 -3.03 -1.18
C LEU A 21 -3.80 -3.79 -2.04
N VAL A 22 -3.90 -3.47 -3.33
CA VAL A 22 -4.84 -4.12 -4.24
C VAL A 22 -4.10 -5.19 -5.03
N GLY A 23 -4.46 -6.44 -4.71
CA GLY A 23 -4.00 -7.73 -5.19
C GLY A 23 -2.65 -8.19 -4.62
N ASP A 24 -2.63 -9.46 -4.21
CA ASP A 24 -1.55 -10.03 -3.40
C ASP A 24 -0.23 -10.14 -4.18
N GLU A 25 -0.26 -10.72 -5.38
CA GLU A 25 0.95 -11.01 -6.13
C GLU A 25 1.66 -9.71 -6.59
N GLN A 26 0.91 -8.75 -7.14
CA GLN A 26 1.49 -7.49 -7.63
C GLN A 26 2.07 -6.63 -6.51
N THR A 27 1.51 -6.71 -5.30
CA THR A 27 1.95 -5.87 -4.18
C THR A 27 2.95 -6.56 -3.26
N ARG A 28 3.34 -7.82 -3.53
CA ARG A 28 4.21 -8.60 -2.65
C ARG A 28 5.48 -7.86 -2.23
N ALA A 29 6.16 -7.19 -3.17
CA ALA A 29 7.36 -6.42 -2.84
C ALA A 29 7.06 -5.22 -1.93
N ILE A 30 5.90 -4.58 -2.07
CA ILE A 30 5.45 -3.50 -1.18
C ILE A 30 5.17 -4.06 0.22
N GLN A 31 4.54 -5.24 0.32
CA GLN A 31 4.33 -5.94 1.60
C GLN A 31 5.65 -6.19 2.33
N ASP A 32 6.66 -6.71 1.62
CA ASP A 32 8.00 -6.92 2.18
C ASP A 32 8.61 -5.62 2.72
N GLY A 33 8.38 -4.50 2.03
CA GLY A 33 8.82 -3.17 2.45
C GLY A 33 8.13 -2.68 3.73
N LEU A 34 6.81 -2.89 3.84
CA LEU A 34 6.03 -2.55 5.03
C LEU A 34 6.50 -3.35 6.25
N GLN A 35 6.69 -4.67 6.07
CA GLN A 35 7.18 -5.56 7.11
C GLN A 35 8.61 -5.20 7.55
N ALA A 36 9.50 -4.91 6.59
CA ALA A 36 10.87 -4.49 6.88
C ALA A 36 10.93 -3.16 7.66
N ALA A 37 9.98 -2.26 7.40
CA ALA A 37 9.83 -0.99 8.13
C ALA A 37 9.14 -1.14 9.50
N GLY A 38 8.65 -2.33 9.86
CA GLY A 38 7.93 -2.58 11.11
C GLY A 38 6.55 -1.91 11.15
N PHE A 39 5.92 -1.72 9.99
CA PHE A 39 4.56 -1.17 9.93
C PHE A 39 3.57 -2.14 10.59
N PRO A 40 2.64 -1.68 11.47
CA PRO A 40 1.80 -2.59 12.23
C PRO A 40 0.89 -3.43 11.32
N ASP A 41 0.88 -4.75 11.50
CA ASP A 41 0.15 -5.70 10.65
C ASP A 41 -1.36 -5.44 10.63
N GLU A 42 -1.92 -4.86 11.70
CA GLU A 42 -3.34 -4.51 11.76
C GLU A 42 -3.70 -3.24 10.97
N ARG A 43 -2.69 -2.46 10.56
CA ARG A 43 -2.84 -1.17 9.87
C ARG A 43 -2.61 -1.25 8.38
N TRP A 44 -2.28 -2.42 7.85
CA TRP A 44 -2.29 -2.64 6.41
C TRP A 44 -3.08 -3.90 6.05
N ARG A 45 -3.57 -3.96 4.82
CA ARG A 45 -4.31 -5.12 4.32
C ARG A 45 -4.18 -5.27 2.82
N VAL A 46 -4.26 -6.51 2.37
CA VAL A 46 -4.39 -6.87 0.95
C VAL A 46 -5.86 -7.12 0.65
N VAL A 47 -6.35 -6.57 -0.46
CA VAL A 47 -7.69 -6.81 -1.00
C VAL A 47 -7.57 -7.26 -2.44
N ASP A 48 -8.54 -7.98 -2.99
CA ASP A 48 -8.44 -8.51 -4.35
C ASP A 48 -8.78 -7.44 -5.40
N THR A 49 -9.65 -6.48 -5.04
CA THR A 49 -10.17 -5.51 -5.99
C THR A 49 -10.12 -4.07 -5.49
N LEU A 50 -10.02 -3.12 -6.42
CA LEU A 50 -10.15 -1.70 -6.10
C LEU A 50 -11.50 -1.38 -5.43
N LYS A 51 -12.55 -2.12 -5.77
CA LYS A 51 -13.87 -1.95 -5.17
C LYS A 51 -13.84 -2.22 -3.66
N GLU A 52 -13.17 -3.28 -3.23
CA GLU A 52 -13.00 -3.60 -1.81
C GLU A 52 -12.19 -2.54 -1.08
N ALA A 53 -11.14 -1.99 -1.71
CA ALA A 53 -10.41 -0.86 -1.15
C ALA A 53 -11.32 0.37 -0.94
N ILE A 54 -12.18 0.66 -1.93
CA ILE A 54 -13.16 1.74 -1.86
C ILE A 54 -14.16 1.53 -0.72
N GLU A 55 -14.69 0.31 -0.59
CA GLU A 55 -15.62 -0.04 0.49
C GLU A 55 -14.95 0.11 1.87
N TRP A 56 -13.68 -0.29 1.98
CA TRP A 56 -12.94 -0.15 3.23
C TRP A 56 -12.79 1.31 3.64
N TYR A 57 -12.21 2.18 2.80
CA TYR A 57 -11.95 3.55 3.25
C TYR A 57 -13.24 4.35 3.46
N ARG A 58 -14.32 4.06 2.70
CA ARG A 58 -15.65 4.65 2.93
C ARG A 58 -16.25 4.30 4.29
N SER A 59 -15.86 3.16 4.86
CA SER A 59 -16.39 2.67 6.13
C SER A 59 -15.50 3.02 7.33
N ASN A 60 -14.24 3.41 7.10
CA ASN A 60 -13.24 3.57 8.16
C ASN A 60 -12.72 5.02 8.29
N LEU A 61 -12.81 5.83 7.23
CA LEU A 61 -12.34 7.22 7.27
C LEU A 61 -13.45 8.17 7.72
N ASN A 62 -13.02 9.26 8.35
CA ASN A 62 -13.87 10.34 8.82
C ASN A 62 -13.63 11.62 8.01
N ALA A 63 -14.51 12.61 8.20
CA ALA A 63 -14.33 13.92 7.60
C ALA A 63 -12.99 14.55 8.05
N GLY A 64 -12.15 14.92 7.09
CA GLY A 64 -10.81 15.44 7.33
C GLY A 64 -9.68 14.46 6.98
N ASP A 65 -9.97 13.17 6.88
CA ASP A 65 -9.00 12.18 6.41
C ASP A 65 -8.76 12.33 4.90
N THR A 66 -7.57 11.93 4.44
CA THR A 66 -7.14 12.05 3.05
C THR A 66 -6.78 10.68 2.49
N VAL A 67 -7.28 10.38 1.29
CA VAL A 67 -6.89 9.18 0.54
C VAL A 67 -5.90 9.56 -0.54
N LEU A 68 -4.74 8.90 -0.56
CA LEU A 68 -3.77 8.99 -1.64
C LEU A 68 -3.88 7.75 -2.53
N PHE A 69 -4.16 7.94 -3.81
CA PHE A 69 -4.10 6.88 -4.81
C PHE A 69 -2.72 6.86 -5.47
N LEU A 70 -2.06 5.71 -5.43
CA LEU A 70 -0.81 5.47 -6.13
C LEU A 70 -1.10 4.73 -7.45
N ASN A 71 -0.31 5.02 -8.48
CA ASN A 71 -0.41 4.35 -9.76
C ASN A 71 0.23 2.96 -9.70
N ASP A 72 -0.33 2.01 -10.44
CA ASP A 72 0.19 0.64 -10.55
C ASP A 72 1.29 0.55 -11.63
N LEU A 73 2.35 1.35 -11.46
CA LEU A 73 3.46 1.35 -12.41
C LEU A 73 4.37 0.15 -12.14
N PRO A 74 4.79 -0.59 -13.20
CA PRO A 74 5.71 -1.70 -13.02
C PRO A 74 7.09 -1.19 -12.57
N ASP A 75 7.80 -1.99 -11.78
CA ASP A 75 9.17 -1.72 -11.30
C ASP A 75 10.19 -1.44 -12.42
N THR A 76 9.83 -1.71 -13.67
CA THR A 76 10.68 -1.55 -14.86
C THR A 76 10.54 -0.21 -15.58
N TYR A 77 9.70 0.71 -15.09
CA TYR A 77 9.31 1.92 -15.83
C TYR A 77 10.47 2.86 -16.25
N LEU A 78 11.68 2.68 -15.69
CA LEU A 78 12.87 3.49 -15.99
C LEU A 78 14.07 2.69 -16.55
N ARG A 79 13.83 1.53 -17.17
CA ARG A 79 14.90 0.85 -17.94
C ARG A 79 14.88 1.21 -19.41
#